data_AF-A0A4S8KN98-F1
#
_entry.id   AF-A0A4S8KN98-F1
#
_cell.length_a   1.000
_cell.length_b   1.000
_cell.length_c   1.000
_cell.angle_alpha   90.00
_cell.angle_beta   90.00
_cell.angle_gamma   90.00
#
_symmetry.space_group_name_H-M   'P 1'
#
loop_
_entity.id
_entity.type
_entity.pdbx_description
1 polymer ?
#
loop_
_entity_poly.entity_id
_entity_poly.type
_entity_poly.pdbx_seq_one_letter_code
_entity_poly.pdbx_strand_id
1 'polypeptide(L)'
;MIDSLPEGRYAVATSGAKTYAYGCMTRVGIIPPPVTITADDKRLKAGKPAPDPFLLAAKCLGYDASKCVVFEDSPSGIRAVA
;
A
#
# COMPACT_ATOMS: atom_id res chain seq x y z
N MET A 1 -12.06 -4.24 -11.97
CA MET A 1 -12.09 -4.79 -10.59
C MET A 1 -11.54 -3.80 -9.57
N ILE A 2 -10.42 -3.11 -9.82
CA ILE A 2 -9.99 -2.01 -8.94
C ILE A 2 -10.97 -0.83 -9.02
N ASP A 3 -11.48 -0.53 -10.22
CA ASP A 3 -12.39 0.60 -10.48
C ASP A 3 -13.79 0.44 -9.87
N SER A 4 -14.13 -0.76 -9.35
CA SER A 4 -15.37 -0.96 -8.60
C SER A 4 -15.27 -0.55 -7.13
N LEU A 5 -14.07 -0.20 -6.64
CA LEU A 5 -13.87 0.30 -5.29
C LEU A 5 -14.19 1.80 -5.25
N PRO A 6 -14.93 2.29 -4.24
CA PRO A 6 -15.18 3.73 -4.11
C PRO A 6 -13.88 4.51 -3.90
N GLU A 7 -13.89 5.77 -4.31
CA GLU A 7 -12.76 6.68 -4.09
C GLU A 7 -12.40 6.76 -2.60
N GLY A 8 -11.10 6.78 -2.30
CA GLY A 8 -10.61 6.81 -0.92
C GLY A 8 -10.81 5.50 -0.13
N ARG A 9 -11.22 4.40 -0.76
CA ARG A 9 -11.37 3.09 -0.10
C ARG A 9 -10.21 2.13 -0.30
N TYR A 10 -9.22 2.48 -1.14
CA TYR A 10 -8.07 1.63 -1.38
C TYR A 10 -6.76 2.43 -1.44
N ALA A 11 -5.69 1.77 -1.03
CA ALA A 11 -4.33 2.25 -1.07
C ALA A 11 -3.42 1.15 -1.60
N VAL A 12 -2.22 1.53 -2.04
CA VAL A 12 -1.14 0.60 -2.33
C VAL A 12 -0.04 0.79 -1.29
N ALA A 13 0.48 -0.30 -0.72
CA ALA A 13 1.65 -0.29 0.15
C ALA A 13 2.65 -1.35 -0.35
N THR A 14 3.83 -0.93 -0.80
CA THR A 14 4.79 -1.80 -1.49
C THR A 14 6.22 -1.57 -1.04
N SER A 15 7.04 -2.62 -1.12
CA SER A 15 8.49 -2.53 -0.95
C SER A 15 9.22 -2.09 -2.22
N GLY A 16 8.49 -1.84 -3.32
CA GLY A 16 9.05 -1.26 -4.54
C GLY A 16 9.34 0.23 -4.38
N ALA A 17 10.37 0.72 -5.07
CA ALA A 17 10.61 2.15 -5.21
C ALA A 17 9.47 2.82 -6.01
N LYS A 18 9.25 4.12 -5.78
CA LYS A 18 8.22 4.90 -6.47
C LYS A 18 8.24 4.75 -8.00
N THR A 19 9.40 4.84 -8.62
CA THR A 19 9.53 4.71 -10.09
C THR A 19 9.02 3.36 -10.58
N TYR A 20 9.34 2.28 -9.87
CA TYR A 20 8.90 0.93 -10.20
C TYR A 20 7.39 0.75 -9.98
N ALA A 21 6.89 1.10 -8.79
CA ALA A 21 5.48 0.92 -8.43
C ALA A 21 4.53 1.68 -9.39
N TYR A 22 4.83 2.95 -9.66
CA TYR A 22 4.03 3.78 -10.56
C TYR A 22 4.15 3.32 -12.03
N GLY A 23 5.35 2.90 -12.44
CA GLY A 23 5.58 2.35 -13.78
C GLY A 23 4.77 1.08 -14.02
N CYS A 24 4.77 0.15 -13.06
CA CYS A 24 4.00 -1.09 -13.14
C CYS A 24 2.49 -0.82 -13.24
N MET A 25 1.92 -0.01 -12.34
CA MET A 25 0.49 0.32 -12.36
C MET A 25 0.07 0.99 -13.67
N THR A 26 0.81 2.02 -14.11
CA THR A 26 0.52 2.73 -15.36
C THR A 26 0.57 1.80 -16.57
N ARG A 27 1.56 0.90 -16.62
CA ARG A 27 1.73 -0.03 -17.75
C ARG A 27 0.57 -1.00 -17.92
N VAL A 28 -0.14 -1.33 -16.84
CA VAL A 28 -1.31 -2.22 -16.86
C VAL A 28 -2.65 -1.46 -16.81
N GLY A 29 -2.63 -0.13 -16.96
CA GLY A 29 -3.83 0.70 -16.98
C GLY A 29 -4.46 0.95 -15.61
N ILE A 30 -3.73 0.70 -14.52
CA ILE A 30 -4.19 1.05 -13.16
C ILE A 30 -3.76 2.48 -12.87
N ILE A 31 -4.72 3.33 -12.53
CA ILE A 31 -4.43 4.67 -11.99
C ILE A 31 -3.91 4.48 -10.56
N PRO A 32 -2.69 4.96 -10.25
CA PRO A 32 -2.16 4.89 -8.89
C PRO A 32 -3.09 5.60 -7.91
N PRO A 33 -3.52 4.96 -6.81
CA PRO A 33 -4.35 5.63 -5.82
C PRO A 33 -3.58 6.79 -5.18
N PRO A 34 -4.26 7.88 -4.76
CA PRO A 34 -3.63 9.00 -4.06
C PRO A 34 -2.80 8.55 -2.85
N VAL A 35 -3.24 7.50 -2.16
CA VAL A 35 -2.49 6.84 -1.09
C VAL A 35 -1.69 5.67 -1.66
N THR A 36 -0.46 5.96 -2.05
CA THR A 36 0.53 4.96 -2.48
C THR A 36 1.78 5.10 -1.61
N ILE A 37 2.03 4.11 -0.75
CA ILE A 37 3.20 4.02 0.13
C ILE A 37 4.24 3.13 -0.53
N THR A 38 5.42 3.70 -0.81
CA THR A 38 6.53 3.01 -1.48
C THR A 38 7.72 2.88 -0.53
N ALA A 39 8.72 2.06 -0.87
CA ALA A 39 9.87 1.82 0.00
C ALA A 39 10.70 3.07 0.31
N ASP A 40 10.64 4.07 -0.57
CA ASP A 40 11.31 5.36 -0.44
C ASP A 40 10.50 6.41 0.35
N ASP A 41 9.34 6.04 0.91
CA ASP A 41 8.55 6.95 1.74
C ASP A 41 9.26 7.26 3.06
N LYS A 42 9.71 8.52 3.21
CA LYS A 42 10.48 9.01 4.35
C LYS A 42 9.74 8.94 5.70
N ARG A 43 8.44 8.66 5.70
CA ARG A 43 7.64 8.53 6.92
C ARG A 43 7.75 7.12 7.54
N LEU A 44 8.26 6.14 6.78
CA LEU A 44 8.46 4.78 7.26
C LEU A 44 9.70 4.71 8.17
N LYS A 45 9.56 4.07 9.33
CA LYS A 45 10.73 3.75 10.18
C LYS A 45 11.35 2.42 9.74
N ALA A 46 10.50 1.48 9.30
CA ALA A 46 10.93 0.21 8.74
C ALA A 46 9.99 -0.28 7.61
N GLY A 47 10.55 -0.97 6.61
CA GLY A 47 9.76 -1.66 5.60
C GLY A 47 9.27 -3.04 6.07
N LYS A 48 8.47 -3.71 5.24
CA LYS A 48 8.05 -5.10 5.48
C LYS A 48 9.29 -5.97 5.80
N PRO A 49 9.29 -6.77 6.88
CA PRO A 49 8.13 -7.29 7.60
C PRO A 49 7.60 -6.40 8.74
N ALA A 50 8.11 -5.18 8.93
CA ALA A 50 7.48 -4.25 9.85
C ALA A 50 6.11 -3.79 9.31
N PRO A 51 5.13 -3.50 10.18
CA PRO A 51 3.78 -3.12 9.78
C PRO A 51 3.67 -1.68 9.26
N ASP A 52 4.72 -0.86 9.39
CA ASP A 52 4.68 0.58 9.09
C ASP A 52 4.03 0.94 7.75
N PRO A 53 4.32 0.25 6.61
CA PRO A 53 3.72 0.63 5.33
C PRO A 53 2.19 0.52 5.34
N PHE A 54 1.64 -0.49 5.99
CA PHE A 54 0.19 -0.73 6.07
C PHE A 54 -0.47 0.20 7.08
N LEU A 55 0.18 0.43 8.23
CA LEU A 55 -0.31 1.39 9.23
C LEU A 55 -0.33 2.81 8.69
N LEU A 56 0.71 3.21 7.95
CA LEU A 56 0.77 4.51 7.29
C LEU A 56 -0.30 4.63 6.20
N ALA A 57 -0.50 3.58 5.39
CA ALA A 57 -1.55 3.56 4.37
C ALA A 57 -2.94 3.74 4.98
N ALA A 58 -3.28 2.97 6.03
CA ALA A 58 -4.56 3.07 6.74
C ALA A 58 -4.78 4.48 7.31
N LYS A 59 -3.74 5.03 7.98
CA LYS A 59 -3.76 6.39 8.51
C LYS A 59 -3.99 7.44 7.41
N CYS A 60 -3.32 7.31 6.27
CA CYS A 60 -3.49 8.23 5.14
C CYS A 60 -4.87 8.11 4.47
N LEU A 61 -5.49 6.93 4.47
CA LEU A 61 -6.88 6.76 4.04
C LEU A 61 -7.90 7.27 5.07
N GLY A 62 -7.49 7.53 6.31
CA GLY A 62 -8.36 7.98 7.39
C GLY A 62 -9.13 6.85 8.08
N TYR A 63 -8.64 5.62 8.01
CA TYR A 63 -9.25 4.46 8.69
C TYR A 63 -8.33 3.91 9.77
N ASP A 64 -8.95 3.38 10.82
CA ASP A 64 -8.25 2.55 11.78
C ASP A 64 -7.78 1.25 11.10
N ALA A 65 -6.55 0.83 11.37
CA ALA A 65 -5.98 -0.37 10.74
C ALA A 65 -6.79 -1.64 11.03
N SER A 66 -7.47 -1.74 12.18
CA SER A 66 -8.37 -2.86 12.51
C SER A 66 -9.63 -2.94 11.64
N LYS A 67 -9.93 -1.87 10.89
CA LYS A 67 -11.05 -1.82 9.93
C LYS A 67 -10.60 -1.99 8.48
N CYS A 68 -9.32 -2.28 8.27
CA CYS A 68 -8.74 -2.49 6.96
C CYS A 68 -8.52 -3.98 6.70
N VAL A 69 -8.65 -4.39 5.43
CA VAL A 69 -8.19 -5.69 4.96
C VAL A 69 -6.98 -5.47 4.06
N VAL A 70 -5.96 -6.31 4.23
CA VAL A 70 -4.76 -6.28 3.38
C VAL A 70 -4.76 -7.51 2.48
N PHE A 71 -4.52 -7.29 1.19
CA PHE A 71 -4.25 -8.35 0.21
C PHE A 71 -2.74 -8.40 -0.04
N GLU A 72 -2.11 -9.52 0.31
CA GLU A 72 -0.65 -9.72 0.24
C GLU A 72 -0.30 -11.13 -0.21
N ASP A 73 0.80 -11.25 -0.94
CA ASP A 73 1.35 -12.51 -1.46
C ASP A 73 2.75 -12.81 -0.91
N SER A 74 3.51 -11.76 -0.58
CA SER A 74 4.92 -11.90 -0.19
C SER A 74 5.06 -12.42 1.26
N PRO A 75 6.04 -13.29 1.57
CA PRO A 75 6.26 -13.76 2.93
C PRO A 75 6.55 -12.64 3.94
N SER A 76 7.24 -11.57 3.52
CA SER A 76 7.48 -10.41 4.38
C SER A 76 6.22 -9.57 4.58
N GLY A 77 5.38 -9.42 3.55
CA GLY A 77 4.11 -8.72 3.65
C GLY A 77 3.09 -9.45 4.51
N ILE A 78 2.97 -10.77 4.35
CA ILE A 78 2.11 -11.61 5.19
C ILE A 78 2.53 -11.50 6.66
N ARG A 79 3.83 -11.55 6.98
CA ARG A 79 4.31 -11.35 8.36
C ARG A 79 4.05 -9.94 8.91
N ALA A 80 3.97 -8.94 8.05
CA ALA A 80 3.74 -7.55 8.47
C ALA A 80 2.29 -7.27 8.85
N VAL A 81 1.37 -8.17 8.51
CA VAL A 81 -0.08 -8.03 8.78
C VAL A 81 -0.65 -9.18 9.62
N ALA A 82 0.22 -10.10 10.05
CA ALA A 82 -0.10 -11.20 10.95
C ALA A 82 -0.12 -10.76 12.42
#